data_AF-A0A970JS74-F1
#
_entry.id   AF-A0A970JS74-F1
#
_cell.length_a   1.000
_cell.length_b   1.000
_cell.length_c   1.000
_cell.angle_alpha   90.00
_cell.angle_beta   90.00
_cell.angle_gamma   90.00
#
_symmetry.space_group_name_H-M   'P 1'
#
loop_
_entity.id
_entity.type
_entity.pdbx_description
1 polymer ?
#
loop_
_entity_poly.entity_id
_entity_poly.type
_entity_poly.pdbx_seq_one_letter_code
_entity_poly.pdbx_strand_id
1 'polypeptide(L)'
;EEYTYINDFDVSSDNKILTILSSSINKLLVYGIVDTGFAFQRSVKLKSPAPYRVSLVPNTDKAFLAIPPWRGNEPTLSLLINIVGDTIHFKPNCYKYKLVGNRNYLASNDMLVYSIGNTICFKEEFSDTVFFVDTKDNFFKPRMIFDTHGTLLTPEIRGNPEIPNEHISFIGSISETSRYVFYSYASKETRNSDHPLVNVFFDKRTKKKSKLDVGFIFETVIDNTVKTTVNKLKDDLGGGPDFTMRIGRWDRYCSGDKLFSFVDAIILKKYVAGEDFKNAKVSDPKKKNELKKLADSLNETDNPVLIIVTPKE
;
A
#
# COMPACT_ATOMS: atom_id res chain seq x y z
N GLU A 1 -1.75 -16.74 -21.36
CA GLU A 1 -2.84 -16.83 -20.38
C GLU A 1 -3.43 -15.45 -20.15
N GLU A 2 -4.75 -15.34 -20.19
CA GLU A 2 -5.48 -14.11 -19.92
C GLU A 2 -5.88 -14.05 -18.43
N TYR A 3 -6.08 -12.84 -17.92
CA TYR A 3 -6.63 -12.59 -16.59
C TYR A 3 -7.85 -11.68 -16.71
N THR A 4 -8.83 -11.88 -15.85
CA THR A 4 -10.04 -11.03 -15.80
C THR A 4 -9.91 -9.90 -14.78
N TYR A 5 -9.06 -10.10 -13.77
CA TYR A 5 -8.87 -9.16 -12.66
C TYR A 5 -7.49 -9.37 -12.03
N ILE A 6 -6.76 -8.29 -11.76
CA ILE A 6 -5.49 -8.30 -11.03
C ILE A 6 -5.74 -7.79 -9.62
N ASN A 7 -5.43 -8.61 -8.62
CA ASN A 7 -5.50 -8.19 -7.21
C ASN A 7 -4.22 -7.47 -6.78
N ASP A 8 -3.08 -8.03 -7.19
CA ASP A 8 -1.75 -7.54 -6.84
C ASP A 8 -0.74 -8.13 -7.83
N PHE A 9 0.44 -7.54 -7.91
CA PHE A 9 1.54 -8.07 -8.70
C PHE A 9 2.87 -7.70 -8.05
N ASP A 10 3.92 -8.41 -8.42
CA ASP A 10 5.28 -8.02 -8.06
C ASP A 10 6.29 -8.44 -9.14
N VAL A 11 7.43 -7.76 -9.15
CA VAL A 11 8.53 -7.98 -10.09
C VAL A 11 9.74 -8.52 -9.32
N SER A 12 10.40 -9.54 -9.85
CA SER A 12 11.58 -10.12 -9.21
C SER A 12 12.70 -9.09 -9.11
N SER A 13 13.56 -9.21 -8.09
CA SER A 13 14.63 -8.25 -7.84
C SER A 13 15.69 -8.16 -8.95
N ASP A 14 15.75 -9.14 -9.85
CA ASP A 14 16.59 -9.15 -11.05
C ASP A 14 15.86 -8.61 -12.31
N ASN A 15 14.62 -8.15 -12.16
CA ASN A 15 13.74 -7.65 -13.22
C ASN A 15 13.48 -8.65 -14.36
N LYS A 16 13.55 -9.95 -14.09
CA LYS A 16 13.32 -11.00 -15.11
C LYS A 16 11.95 -11.62 -15.06
N ILE A 17 11.23 -11.51 -13.94
CA ILE A 17 9.95 -12.17 -13.72
C ILE A 17 8.92 -11.17 -13.23
N LEU A 18 7.76 -11.17 -13.87
CA LEU A 18 6.54 -10.54 -13.38
C LEU A 18 5.61 -11.65 -12.86
N THR A 19 5.14 -11.50 -11.63
CA THR A 19 4.11 -12.39 -11.06
C THR A 19 2.84 -11.60 -10.81
N ILE A 20 1.74 -12.03 -11.42
CA ILE A 20 0.41 -11.46 -11.26
C ILE A 20 -0.42 -12.39 -10.38
N LEU A 21 -1.01 -11.84 -9.32
CA LEU A 21 -2.00 -12.54 -8.51
C LEU A 21 -3.40 -12.21 -9.02
N SER A 22 -4.14 -13.25 -9.39
CA SER A 22 -5.54 -13.15 -9.81
C SER A 22 -6.41 -14.08 -8.98
N SER A 23 -7.17 -13.50 -8.05
CA SER A 23 -8.07 -14.22 -7.16
C SER A 23 -9.36 -14.65 -7.87
N SER A 24 -9.75 -14.02 -8.98
CA SER A 24 -10.93 -14.45 -9.76
C SER A 24 -10.75 -15.85 -10.35
N ILE A 25 -9.50 -16.23 -10.65
CA ILE A 25 -9.13 -17.55 -11.18
C ILE A 25 -8.28 -18.37 -10.20
N ASN A 26 -8.03 -17.87 -8.99
CA ASN A 26 -7.20 -18.48 -7.95
C ASN A 26 -5.82 -18.95 -8.48
N LYS A 27 -5.12 -18.09 -9.22
CA LYS A 27 -3.79 -18.40 -9.78
C LYS A 27 -2.78 -17.30 -9.51
N LEU A 28 -1.51 -17.70 -9.40
CA LEU A 28 -0.39 -16.85 -9.77
C LEU A 28 -0.08 -17.08 -11.24
N LEU A 29 0.00 -16.01 -12.01
CA LEU A 29 0.43 -16.03 -13.41
C LEU A 29 1.85 -15.48 -13.48
N VAL A 30 2.77 -16.27 -14.03
CA VAL A 30 4.19 -15.94 -14.08
C VAL A 30 4.59 -15.64 -15.52
N TYR A 31 5.16 -14.46 -15.73
CA TYR A 31 5.64 -14.00 -17.02
C TYR A 31 7.14 -13.70 -16.93
N GLY A 32 7.88 -14.09 -17.95
CA GLY A 32 9.24 -13.62 -18.18
C GLY A 32 9.20 -12.21 -18.76
N ILE A 33 10.04 -11.33 -18.23
CA ILE A 33 10.27 -9.99 -18.76
C ILE A 33 11.37 -10.11 -19.81
N VAL A 34 11.07 -9.73 -21.04
CA VAL A 34 11.98 -9.76 -22.19
C VAL A 34 11.97 -8.38 -22.85
N ASP A 35 12.95 -8.09 -23.70
CA ASP A 35 13.13 -6.77 -24.31
C ASP A 35 11.88 -6.25 -25.02
N THR A 36 11.08 -7.15 -25.60
CA THR A 36 9.87 -6.82 -26.36
C THR A 36 8.57 -6.89 -25.53
N GLY A 37 8.64 -7.16 -24.23
CA GLY A 37 7.47 -7.22 -23.35
C GLY A 37 7.46 -8.40 -22.38
N PHE A 38 6.33 -9.11 -22.30
CA PHE A 38 6.12 -10.17 -21.32
C PHE A 38 5.77 -11.49 -22.01
N ALA A 39 6.53 -12.55 -21.71
CA ALA A 39 6.28 -13.90 -22.21
C ALA A 39 5.68 -14.76 -21.10
N PHE A 40 4.48 -15.30 -21.30
CA PHE A 40 3.87 -16.21 -20.33
C PHE A 40 4.75 -17.46 -20.13
N GLN A 41 5.03 -17.81 -18.87
CA GLN A 41 5.85 -18.98 -18.54
C GLN A 41 5.02 -20.11 -17.94
N ARG A 42 4.26 -19.81 -16.89
CA ARG A 42 3.47 -20.81 -16.15
C ARG A 42 2.38 -20.16 -15.32
N SER A 43 1.48 -21.00 -14.80
CA SER A 43 0.57 -20.61 -13.74
C SER A 43 0.67 -21.57 -12.55
N VAL A 44 0.49 -21.03 -11.34
CA VAL A 44 0.43 -21.81 -10.10
C VAL A 44 -0.99 -21.72 -9.56
N LYS A 45 -1.68 -22.86 -9.45
CA LYS A 45 -3.03 -22.92 -8.91
C LYS A 45 -2.98 -22.82 -7.38
N LEU A 46 -3.71 -21.86 -6.83
CA LEU A 46 -3.81 -21.64 -5.39
C LEU A 46 -5.07 -22.32 -4.83
N LYS A 47 -4.97 -22.80 -3.59
CA LYS A 47 -6.12 -23.30 -2.83
C LYS A 47 -6.87 -22.13 -2.21
N SER A 48 -8.17 -22.29 -2.01
CA SER A 48 -8.96 -21.34 -1.23
C SER A 48 -8.61 -21.45 0.27
N PRO A 49 -8.67 -20.36 1.05
CA PRO A 49 -8.96 -18.98 0.64
C PRO A 49 -7.83 -18.39 -0.23
N ALA A 50 -8.20 -17.65 -1.25
CA ALA A 50 -7.22 -17.04 -2.14
C ALA A 50 -6.49 -15.89 -1.43
N PRO A 51 -5.16 -15.78 -1.58
CA PRO A 51 -4.46 -14.59 -1.13
C PRO A 51 -4.91 -13.38 -1.94
N TYR A 52 -4.70 -12.21 -1.36
CA TYR A 52 -5.00 -10.92 -1.98
C TYR A 52 -3.76 -10.08 -2.24
N ARG A 53 -2.62 -10.42 -1.63
CA ARG A 53 -1.32 -9.79 -1.89
C ARG A 53 -0.26 -10.81 -2.23
N VAL A 54 0.65 -10.41 -3.11
CA VAL A 54 1.87 -11.15 -3.45
C VAL A 54 3.08 -10.23 -3.37
N SER A 55 4.18 -10.76 -2.84
CA SER A 55 5.50 -10.11 -2.92
C SER A 55 6.57 -11.17 -3.17
N LEU A 56 7.40 -10.97 -4.20
CA LEU A 56 8.49 -11.86 -4.55
C LEU A 56 9.68 -11.59 -3.62
N VAL A 57 10.13 -12.64 -2.94
CA VAL A 57 11.21 -12.54 -1.95
C VAL A 57 12.53 -12.26 -2.68
N PRO A 58 13.18 -11.09 -2.47
CA PRO A 58 14.33 -10.68 -3.27
C PRO A 58 15.47 -11.69 -3.25
N ASN A 59 16.08 -11.91 -4.42
CA ASN A 59 17.19 -12.84 -4.65
C ASN A 59 16.87 -14.30 -4.28
N THR A 60 15.60 -14.70 -4.35
CA THR A 60 15.17 -16.08 -4.13
C THR A 60 14.08 -16.47 -5.13
N ASP A 61 13.71 -17.76 -5.12
CA ASP A 61 12.60 -18.34 -5.85
C ASP A 61 11.32 -18.46 -5.00
N LYS A 62 11.14 -17.57 -4.02
CA LYS A 62 10.02 -17.61 -3.07
C LYS A 62 9.08 -16.43 -3.24
N ALA A 63 7.83 -16.65 -2.87
CA ALA A 63 6.81 -15.61 -2.83
C ALA A 63 6.12 -15.60 -1.46
N PHE A 64 5.99 -14.40 -0.90
CA PHE A 64 5.12 -14.14 0.24
C PHE A 64 3.71 -13.85 -0.26
N LEU A 65 2.72 -14.45 0.41
CA LEU A 65 1.31 -14.31 0.12
C LEU A 65 0.56 -13.90 1.39
N ALA A 66 -0.25 -12.84 1.30
CA ALA A 66 -1.14 -12.44 2.39
C ALA A 66 -2.59 -12.80 2.08
N ILE A 67 -3.26 -13.40 3.05
CA ILE A 67 -4.65 -13.82 2.97
C ILE A 67 -5.47 -12.95 3.93
N PRO A 68 -6.53 -12.27 3.45
CA PRO A 68 -7.41 -11.51 4.32
C PRO A 68 -8.12 -12.40 5.33
N PRO A 69 -8.39 -11.93 6.55
CA PRO A 69 -9.15 -12.68 7.54
C PRO A 69 -10.67 -12.59 7.34
N TRP A 70 -11.17 -12.28 6.14
CA TRP A 70 -12.55 -11.84 5.91
C TRP A 70 -13.64 -12.82 6.38
N ARG A 71 -13.39 -14.12 6.33
CA ARG A 71 -14.33 -15.17 6.75
C ARG A 71 -14.13 -15.58 8.21
N GLY A 72 -13.03 -15.19 8.83
CA GLY A 72 -12.66 -15.56 10.20
C GLY A 72 -12.27 -17.02 10.38
N ASN A 73 -12.28 -17.84 9.33
CA ASN A 73 -11.98 -19.27 9.37
C ASN A 73 -10.79 -19.68 8.49
N GLU A 74 -10.08 -18.71 7.94
CA GLU A 74 -8.87 -18.93 7.16
C GLU A 74 -7.85 -19.73 7.99
N PRO A 75 -7.17 -20.74 7.41
CA PRO A 75 -6.20 -21.54 8.14
C PRO A 75 -4.92 -20.76 8.47
N THR A 76 -4.57 -19.79 7.63
CA THR A 76 -3.42 -18.90 7.76
C THR A 76 -3.73 -17.55 7.12
N LEU A 77 -3.07 -16.50 7.60
CA LEU A 77 -3.14 -15.15 7.03
C LEU A 77 -1.84 -14.76 6.28
N SER A 78 -0.77 -15.53 6.49
CA SER A 78 0.58 -15.21 6.04
C SER A 78 1.28 -16.50 5.60
N LEU A 79 1.62 -16.58 4.32
CA LEU A 79 2.12 -17.78 3.67
C LEU A 79 3.39 -17.46 2.89
N LEU A 80 4.39 -18.34 2.98
CA LEU A 80 5.59 -18.34 2.16
C LEU A 80 5.58 -19.60 1.29
N ILE A 81 5.64 -19.42 -0.03
CA ILE A 81 5.69 -20.52 -1.00
C ILE A 81 6.94 -20.44 -1.87
N ASN A 82 7.28 -21.54 -2.54
CA ASN A 82 8.23 -21.54 -3.66
C ASN A 82 7.53 -21.24 -4.99
N ILE A 83 8.31 -21.11 -6.07
CA ILE A 83 7.81 -20.83 -7.43
C ILE A 83 6.93 -21.92 -8.07
N VAL A 84 6.88 -23.13 -7.50
CA VAL A 84 6.00 -24.21 -7.98
C VAL A 84 4.71 -24.33 -7.18
N GLY A 85 4.59 -23.58 -6.07
CA GLY A 85 3.39 -23.49 -5.24
C GLY A 85 3.42 -24.31 -3.95
N ASP A 86 4.55 -24.91 -3.59
CA ASP A 86 4.67 -25.62 -2.31
C ASP A 86 4.82 -24.64 -1.16
N THR A 87 4.14 -24.94 -0.06
CA THR A 87 4.28 -24.19 1.18
C THR A 87 5.65 -24.44 1.81
N ILE A 88 6.41 -23.37 2.01
CA ILE A 88 7.69 -23.38 2.73
C ILE A 88 7.47 -23.07 4.22
N HIS A 89 6.67 -22.04 4.51
CA HIS A 89 6.37 -21.63 5.88
C HIS A 89 5.03 -20.89 5.94
N PHE A 90 4.38 -20.89 7.10
CA PHE A 90 3.14 -20.14 7.32
C PHE A 90 2.93 -19.86 8.80
N LYS A 91 2.16 -18.81 9.10
CA LYS A 91 1.64 -18.57 10.46
C LYS A 91 0.23 -19.15 10.58
N PRO A 92 -0.04 -20.08 11.52
CA PRO A 92 -1.41 -20.48 11.81
C PRO A 92 -2.28 -19.27 12.15
N ASN A 93 -3.51 -19.24 11.68
CA ASN A 93 -4.45 -18.18 12.05
C ASN A 93 -4.90 -18.36 13.51
N CYS A 94 -4.35 -17.54 14.40
CA CYS A 94 -4.72 -17.48 15.82
C CYS A 94 -5.88 -16.50 16.11
N TYR A 95 -6.46 -15.89 15.08
CA TYR A 95 -7.44 -14.80 15.17
C TYR A 95 -8.80 -15.20 14.58
N LYS A 96 -9.19 -16.45 14.79
CA LYS A 96 -10.43 -16.98 14.21
C LYS A 96 -11.66 -16.36 14.85
N TYR A 97 -12.69 -16.13 14.05
CA TYR A 97 -13.98 -15.64 14.50
C TYR A 97 -15.11 -16.24 13.65
N LYS A 98 -16.35 -16.12 14.15
CA LYS A 98 -17.56 -16.48 13.41
C LYS A 98 -18.30 -15.20 13.07
N LEU A 99 -18.74 -15.07 11.83
CA LEU A 99 -19.60 -13.98 11.40
C LEU A 99 -21.00 -14.19 11.96
N VAL A 100 -21.50 -13.22 12.72
CA VAL A 100 -22.87 -13.13 13.20
C VAL A 100 -23.61 -12.16 12.27
N GLY A 101 -24.57 -12.69 11.50
CA GLY A 101 -25.34 -11.94 10.51
C GLY A 101 -24.72 -11.90 9.10
N ASN A 102 -25.34 -11.13 8.19
CA ASN A 102 -25.01 -11.09 6.76
C ASN A 102 -24.05 -9.94 6.36
N ARG A 103 -23.41 -9.27 7.31
CA ARG A 103 -22.47 -8.18 7.00
C ARG A 103 -21.05 -8.72 6.83
N ASN A 104 -20.61 -8.82 5.58
CA ASN A 104 -19.20 -9.03 5.26
C ASN A 104 -18.51 -7.67 5.15
N TYR A 105 -17.70 -7.31 6.15
CA TYR A 105 -16.76 -6.20 6.00
C TYR A 105 -15.54 -6.74 5.25
N LEU A 106 -15.24 -6.13 4.10
CA LEU A 106 -14.07 -6.43 3.29
C LEU A 106 -13.25 -5.14 3.23
N ALA A 107 -12.06 -5.13 3.83
CA ALA A 107 -11.17 -4.01 3.67
C ALA A 107 -9.78 -4.46 3.23
N SER A 108 -9.22 -3.69 2.30
CA SER A 108 -7.92 -3.97 1.70
C SER A 108 -6.75 -3.69 2.62
N ASN A 109 -6.96 -2.90 3.67
CA ASN A 109 -5.98 -2.64 4.73
C ASN A 109 -6.01 -3.70 5.83
N ASP A 110 -6.84 -4.74 5.72
CA ASP A 110 -6.82 -5.92 6.62
C ASP A 110 -5.51 -6.72 6.49
N MET A 111 -4.73 -6.47 5.42
CA MET A 111 -3.39 -7.02 5.23
C MET A 111 -2.44 -5.94 4.72
N LEU A 112 -1.45 -5.59 5.53
CA LEU A 112 -0.45 -4.60 5.15
C LEU A 112 0.81 -5.34 4.70
N VAL A 113 1.26 -5.09 3.48
CA VAL A 113 2.48 -5.67 2.91
C VAL A 113 3.28 -4.56 2.26
N TYR A 114 4.56 -4.48 2.57
CA TYR A 114 5.46 -3.48 1.99
C TYR A 114 6.89 -4.05 1.91
N SER A 115 7.77 -3.34 1.22
CA SER A 115 9.20 -3.69 1.14
C SER A 115 10.08 -2.56 1.65
N ILE A 116 11.23 -2.92 2.20
CA ILE A 116 12.33 -2.01 2.51
C ILE A 116 13.65 -2.67 2.14
N GLY A 117 14.35 -2.08 1.17
CA GLY A 117 15.50 -2.73 0.55
C GLY A 117 15.13 -4.13 0.06
N ASN A 118 15.94 -5.14 0.43
CA ASN A 118 15.71 -6.54 0.08
C ASN A 118 14.82 -7.31 1.08
N THR A 119 14.04 -6.59 1.90
CA THR A 119 13.20 -7.21 2.95
C THR A 119 11.72 -6.99 2.66
N ILE A 120 10.95 -8.08 2.66
CA ILE A 120 9.48 -8.00 2.65
C ILE A 120 9.00 -7.95 4.10
N CYS A 121 8.14 -6.98 4.37
CA CYS A 121 7.50 -6.77 5.65
C CYS A 121 5.99 -6.90 5.52
N PHE A 122 5.34 -7.36 6.59
CA PHE A 122 3.89 -7.47 6.63
C PHE A 122 3.33 -7.29 8.04
N LYS A 123 2.05 -6.94 8.13
CA LYS A 123 1.28 -6.89 9.37
C LYS A 123 -0.11 -7.50 9.13
N GLU A 124 -0.50 -8.42 10.01
CA GLU A 124 -1.85 -8.99 10.06
C GLU A 124 -2.80 -8.03 10.80
N GLU A 125 -4.09 -8.00 10.43
CA GLU A 125 -5.11 -7.07 10.95
C GLU A 125 -5.08 -6.94 12.49
N PHE A 126 -5.18 -8.08 13.17
CA PHE A 126 -5.34 -8.19 14.62
C PHE A 126 -4.01 -8.20 15.42
N SER A 127 -2.89 -7.91 14.77
CA SER A 127 -1.57 -7.89 15.41
C SER A 127 -0.96 -6.49 15.37
N ASP A 128 -0.42 -6.02 16.48
CA ASP A 128 0.38 -4.77 16.52
C ASP A 128 1.78 -4.91 15.94
N THR A 129 2.18 -6.15 15.64
CA THR A 129 3.54 -6.46 15.21
C THR A 129 3.62 -6.46 13.70
N VAL A 130 4.56 -5.71 13.18
CA VAL A 130 5.08 -5.87 11.83
C VAL A 130 6.11 -6.99 11.86
N PHE A 131 5.97 -7.96 10.98
CA PHE A 131 6.89 -9.05 10.75
C PHE A 131 7.67 -8.82 9.46
N PHE A 132 8.78 -9.51 9.29
CA PHE A 132 9.50 -9.61 8.02
C PHE A 132 9.81 -11.06 7.67
N VAL A 133 9.98 -11.31 6.37
CA VAL A 133 10.43 -12.60 5.85
C VAL A 133 11.95 -12.69 5.98
N ASP A 134 12.42 -13.55 6.89
CA ASP A 134 13.85 -13.86 7.00
C ASP A 134 14.23 -14.93 5.99
N THR A 135 15.10 -14.56 5.04
CA THR A 135 15.50 -15.44 3.94
C THR A 135 16.49 -16.51 4.35
N LYS A 136 17.16 -16.36 5.50
CA LYS A 136 18.09 -17.37 6.03
C LYS A 136 17.35 -18.58 6.58
N ASP A 137 16.36 -18.32 7.45
CA ASP A 137 15.62 -19.37 8.15
C ASP A 137 14.28 -19.70 7.49
N ASN A 138 13.88 -18.95 6.45
CA ASN A 138 12.55 -18.99 5.82
C ASN A 138 11.41 -18.81 6.85
N PHE A 139 11.64 -17.99 7.87
CA PHE A 139 10.73 -17.75 8.98
C PHE A 139 10.24 -16.31 9.01
N PHE A 140 9.12 -16.07 9.70
CA PHE A 140 8.63 -14.73 9.95
C PHE A 140 9.13 -14.22 11.30
N LYS A 141 9.92 -13.15 11.29
CA LYS A 141 10.52 -12.56 12.50
C LYS A 141 9.91 -11.17 12.78
N PRO A 142 9.75 -10.78 14.05
CA PRO A 142 9.23 -9.47 14.39
C PRO A 142 10.21 -8.37 13.96
N ARG A 143 9.68 -7.26 13.44
CA ARG A 143 10.42 -6.08 12.99
C ARG A 143 10.17 -4.86 13.86
N MET A 144 8.89 -4.56 14.11
CA MET A 144 8.43 -3.35 14.79
C MET A 144 7.08 -3.61 15.44
N ILE A 145 6.78 -2.91 16.53
CA ILE A 145 5.50 -2.97 17.24
C ILE A 145 4.92 -1.56 17.27
N PHE A 146 3.66 -1.40 16.83
CA PHE A 146 2.97 -0.11 16.90
C PHE A 146 2.46 0.24 18.30
N ASP A 147 2.24 -0.79 19.13
CA ASP A 147 1.72 -0.70 20.51
C ASP A 147 0.46 0.17 20.59
N THR A 148 -0.66 -0.42 20.23
CA THR A 148 -1.98 0.23 20.33
C THR A 148 -2.55 0.19 21.75
N HIS A 149 -1.77 -0.27 22.74
CA HIS A 149 -2.21 -0.43 24.12
C HIS A 149 -3.51 -1.26 24.25
N GLY A 150 -3.64 -2.31 23.42
CA GLY A 150 -4.78 -3.22 23.44
C GLY A 150 -6.07 -2.67 22.79
N THR A 151 -5.97 -1.56 22.04
CA THR A 151 -7.13 -0.96 21.37
C THR A 151 -7.34 -1.43 19.93
N LEU A 152 -6.50 -2.33 19.40
CA LEU A 152 -6.75 -2.92 18.07
C LEU A 152 -8.13 -3.58 17.96
N LEU A 153 -8.64 -3.65 16.73
CA LEU A 153 -9.79 -4.49 16.40
C LEU A 153 -9.53 -5.91 16.89
N THR A 154 -10.53 -6.53 17.52
CA THR A 154 -10.46 -7.93 17.95
C THR A 154 -11.26 -8.83 17.01
N PRO A 155 -10.93 -10.12 16.92
CA PRO A 155 -11.72 -11.09 16.16
C PRO A 155 -13.19 -11.14 16.58
N GLU A 156 -13.47 -10.98 17.88
CA GLU A 156 -14.82 -10.99 18.43
C GLU A 156 -15.65 -9.81 17.93
N ILE A 157 -15.10 -8.59 18.00
CA ILE A 157 -15.79 -7.39 17.51
C ILE A 157 -15.94 -7.43 15.97
N ARG A 158 -14.96 -7.98 15.26
CA ARG A 158 -15.06 -8.17 13.81
C ARG A 158 -16.15 -9.17 13.43
N GLY A 159 -16.27 -10.25 14.18
CA GLY A 159 -17.27 -11.30 13.94
C GLY A 159 -18.69 -10.90 14.30
N ASN A 160 -18.87 -10.03 15.30
CA ASN A 160 -20.18 -9.59 15.75
C ASN A 160 -20.35 -8.07 15.66
N PRO A 161 -21.07 -7.56 14.64
CA PRO A 161 -21.28 -6.12 14.47
C PRO A 161 -22.17 -5.48 15.54
N GLU A 162 -22.83 -6.28 16.40
CA GLU A 162 -23.60 -5.78 17.55
C GLU A 162 -22.71 -5.35 18.71
N ILE A 163 -21.45 -5.80 18.76
CA ILE A 163 -20.50 -5.39 19.80
C ILE A 163 -20.04 -3.95 19.49
N PRO A 164 -20.22 -2.99 20.42
CA PRO A 164 -19.79 -1.62 20.20
C PRO A 164 -18.29 -1.53 19.87
N ASN A 165 -17.96 -0.82 18.80
CA ASN A 165 -16.58 -0.67 18.30
C ASN A 165 -15.95 0.69 18.65
N GLU A 166 -16.48 1.36 19.68
CA GLU A 166 -16.24 2.77 19.99
C GLU A 166 -14.81 3.09 20.42
N HIS A 167 -14.00 2.07 20.75
CA HIS A 167 -12.63 2.22 21.26
C HIS A 167 -11.58 1.53 20.39
N ILE A 168 -11.90 1.27 19.13
CA ILE A 168 -11.01 0.51 18.25
C ILE A 168 -10.08 1.42 17.45
N SER A 169 -8.78 1.16 17.59
CA SER A 169 -7.74 1.64 16.71
C SER A 169 -7.49 0.67 15.56
N PHE A 170 -7.09 1.20 14.41
CA PHE A 170 -6.53 0.37 13.35
C PHE A 170 -5.40 1.11 12.62
N ILE A 171 -4.44 0.34 12.10
CA ILE A 171 -3.37 0.84 11.24
C ILE A 171 -3.83 0.68 9.78
N GLY A 172 -3.94 1.79 9.05
CA GLY A 172 -4.50 1.83 7.70
C GLY A 172 -3.49 1.61 6.59
N SER A 173 -2.23 1.99 6.82
CA SER A 173 -1.14 1.84 5.84
C SER A 173 0.21 1.90 6.53
N ILE A 174 1.20 1.24 5.93
CA ILE A 174 2.61 1.31 6.31
C ILE A 174 3.45 1.41 5.04
N SER A 175 4.44 2.28 5.06
CA SER A 175 5.48 2.39 4.04
C SER A 175 6.78 2.76 4.73
N GLU A 176 7.91 2.30 4.21
CA GLU A 176 9.19 2.46 4.89
C GLU A 176 10.30 2.78 3.91
N THR A 177 11.12 3.77 4.28
CA THR A 177 12.42 4.06 3.66
C THR A 177 13.52 3.72 4.64
N SER A 178 14.79 3.77 4.23
CA SER A 178 15.96 3.61 5.09
C SER A 178 15.92 4.50 6.33
N ARG A 179 15.35 5.72 6.22
CA ARG A 179 15.23 6.68 7.32
C ARG A 179 13.85 6.80 7.96
N TYR A 180 12.77 6.66 7.20
CA TYR A 180 11.43 7.00 7.68
C TYR A 180 10.48 5.81 7.68
N VAL A 181 9.59 5.75 8.66
CA VAL A 181 8.39 4.91 8.63
C VAL A 181 7.20 5.83 8.44
N PHE A 182 6.49 5.70 7.34
CA PHE A 182 5.22 6.39 7.09
C PHE A 182 4.08 5.44 7.43
N TYR A 183 3.12 5.89 8.22
CA TYR A 183 1.94 5.09 8.54
C TYR A 183 0.72 5.95 8.79
N SER A 184 -0.45 5.36 8.55
CA SER A 184 -1.73 5.93 8.90
C SER A 184 -2.42 5.10 9.97
N TYR A 185 -3.15 5.75 10.86
CA TYR A 185 -3.98 5.07 11.84
C TYR A 185 -5.28 5.83 12.08
N ALA A 186 -6.33 5.12 12.50
CA ALA A 186 -7.50 5.71 13.10
C ALA A 186 -7.58 5.33 14.58
N SER A 187 -8.16 6.20 15.39
CA SER A 187 -8.53 5.96 16.78
C SER A 187 -9.94 6.49 17.05
N LYS A 188 -10.47 6.28 18.26
CA LYS A 188 -11.78 6.83 18.68
C LYS A 188 -11.88 8.33 18.39
N GLU A 189 -10.82 9.07 18.71
CA GLU A 189 -10.76 10.52 18.58
C GLU A 189 -10.83 10.99 17.13
N THR A 190 -10.44 10.14 16.17
CA THR A 190 -10.30 10.53 14.76
C THR A 190 -11.45 10.00 13.93
N ARG A 191 -12.05 8.85 14.29
CA ARG A 191 -13.10 8.17 13.50
C ARG A 191 -14.36 9.00 13.27
N ASN A 192 -14.71 9.89 14.19
CA ASN A 192 -15.87 10.78 14.08
C ASN A 192 -15.51 12.18 13.57
N SER A 193 -14.26 12.39 13.15
CA SER A 193 -13.82 13.65 12.55
C SER A 193 -13.96 13.63 11.03
N ASP A 194 -13.91 14.79 10.41
CA ASP A 194 -13.82 14.92 8.95
C ASP A 194 -12.62 14.15 8.37
N HIS A 195 -11.59 13.88 9.19
CA HIS A 195 -10.33 13.22 8.84
C HIS A 195 -10.17 11.90 9.63
N PRO A 196 -10.78 10.79 9.19
CA PRO A 196 -10.82 9.55 9.97
C PRO A 196 -9.43 8.92 10.21
N LEU A 197 -8.44 9.27 9.38
CA LEU A 197 -7.06 8.78 9.46
C LEU A 197 -6.07 9.89 9.85
N VAL A 198 -5.25 9.62 10.85
CA VAL A 198 -4.07 10.40 11.21
C VAL A 198 -2.86 9.82 10.50
N ASN A 199 -2.12 10.68 9.82
CA ASN A 199 -0.91 10.31 9.10
C ASN A 199 0.32 10.76 9.86
N VAL A 200 1.28 9.86 9.99
CA VAL A 200 2.49 10.09 10.76
C VAL A 200 3.69 9.61 9.94
N PHE A 201 4.78 10.36 10.02
CA PHE A 201 6.09 9.80 9.74
C PHE A 201 6.90 9.72 11.04
N PHE A 202 7.63 8.62 11.17
CA PHE A 202 8.61 8.38 12.23
C PHE A 202 10.01 8.42 11.62
N ASP A 203 10.84 9.35 12.09
CA ASP A 203 12.24 9.44 11.71
C ASP A 203 13.06 8.47 12.56
N LYS A 204 13.54 7.38 11.95
CA LYS A 204 14.31 6.33 12.64
C LYS A 204 15.63 6.84 13.22
N ARG A 205 16.19 7.92 12.65
CA ARG A 205 17.44 8.52 13.13
C ARG A 205 17.22 9.33 14.39
N THR A 206 16.23 10.22 14.36
CA THR A 206 15.96 11.13 15.49
C THR A 206 15.00 10.54 16.52
N LYS A 207 14.35 9.42 16.20
CA LYS A 207 13.30 8.75 16.99
C LYS A 207 12.10 9.66 17.27
N LYS A 208 11.80 10.60 16.35
CA LYS A 208 10.68 11.54 16.48
C LYS A 208 9.55 11.15 15.54
N LYS A 209 8.32 11.31 16.05
CA LYS A 209 7.08 11.19 15.29
C LYS A 209 6.57 12.59 14.93
N SER A 210 6.12 12.77 13.71
CA SER A 210 5.52 14.02 13.24
C SER A 210 4.25 13.70 12.46
N LYS A 211 3.18 14.45 12.73
CA LYS A 211 1.94 14.34 11.98
C LYS A 211 2.11 15.00 10.62
N LEU A 212 1.52 14.41 9.59
CA LEU A 212 1.42 14.98 8.26
C LEU A 212 0.11 15.75 8.13
N ASP A 213 0.18 16.90 7.46
CA ASP A 213 -1.01 17.61 7.04
C ASP A 213 -1.78 16.76 6.03
N VAL A 214 -3.10 16.78 6.16
CA VAL A 214 -4.02 16.00 5.35
C VAL A 214 -4.98 16.90 4.61
N GLY A 215 -5.38 16.48 3.42
CA GLY A 215 -6.44 17.09 2.63
C GLY A 215 -7.35 16.05 2.02
N PHE A 216 -8.20 16.51 1.12
CA PHE A 216 -9.11 15.64 0.38
C PHE A 216 -9.01 15.91 -1.11
N ILE A 217 -9.11 14.84 -1.87
CA ILE A 217 -9.42 14.88 -3.30
C ILE A 217 -10.77 14.19 -3.51
N PHE A 218 -11.55 14.70 -4.45
CA PHE A 218 -12.82 14.10 -4.85
C PHE A 218 -12.62 13.41 -6.18
N GLU A 219 -12.88 12.10 -6.21
CA GLU A 219 -12.66 11.25 -7.38
C GLU A 219 -13.99 10.64 -7.79
N THR A 220 -14.39 10.83 -9.04
CA THR A 220 -15.57 10.15 -9.57
C THR A 220 -15.18 8.77 -10.06
N VAL A 221 -15.67 7.73 -9.39
CA VAL A 221 -15.51 6.34 -9.82
C VAL A 221 -16.89 5.80 -10.20
N ILE A 222 -17.09 5.54 -11.50
CA ILE A 222 -18.32 4.92 -12.05
C ILE A 222 -19.57 5.59 -11.43
N ASP A 223 -19.68 6.90 -11.68
CA ASP A 223 -20.79 7.78 -11.25
C ASP A 223 -20.90 8.10 -9.75
N ASN A 224 -19.96 7.65 -8.91
CA ASN A 224 -19.89 8.03 -7.50
C ASN A 224 -18.68 8.93 -7.20
N THR A 225 -18.93 10.12 -6.67
CA THR A 225 -17.87 10.99 -6.14
C THR A 225 -17.43 10.48 -4.77
N VAL A 226 -16.20 9.96 -4.70
CA VAL A 226 -15.57 9.51 -3.46
C VAL A 226 -14.61 10.56 -2.94
N LYS A 227 -14.79 10.95 -1.69
CA LYS A 227 -13.85 11.80 -0.94
C LYS A 227 -12.69 10.93 -0.44
N THR A 228 -11.49 11.10 -1.00
CA THR A 228 -10.28 10.37 -0.61
C THR A 228 -9.37 11.29 0.21
N THR A 229 -8.94 10.81 1.39
CA THR A 229 -7.93 11.52 2.21
C THR A 229 -6.54 11.35 1.61
N VAL A 230 -5.79 12.45 1.49
CA VAL A 230 -4.43 12.49 0.97
C VAL A 230 -3.50 13.26 1.90
N ASN A 231 -2.21 12.93 1.89
CA ASN A 231 -1.21 13.77 2.52
C ASN A 231 -1.06 15.06 1.70
N LYS A 232 -0.82 16.18 2.37
CA LYS A 232 -0.47 17.46 1.75
C LYS A 232 0.96 17.80 2.09
N LEU A 233 1.88 17.34 1.25
CA LEU A 233 3.27 17.75 1.31
C LEU A 233 3.49 18.82 0.23
N LYS A 234 3.55 20.08 0.65
CA LYS A 234 3.78 21.21 -0.26
C LYS A 234 5.10 21.04 -0.99
N ASP A 235 5.09 21.21 -2.31
CA ASP A 235 6.32 21.28 -3.10
C ASP A 235 6.89 22.71 -3.08
N ASP A 236 7.66 23.02 -2.04
CA ASP A 236 8.46 24.24 -1.95
C ASP A 236 9.80 24.15 -2.69
N LEU A 237 10.07 23.03 -3.37
CA LEU A 237 11.26 22.81 -4.19
C LEU A 237 11.04 23.27 -5.63
N GLY A 238 10.09 22.64 -6.33
CA GLY A 238 9.76 22.90 -7.73
C GLY A 238 8.47 23.72 -7.92
N GLY A 239 7.68 23.91 -6.86
CA GLY A 239 6.42 24.64 -6.93
C GLY A 239 5.30 23.87 -7.62
N GLY A 240 5.40 22.55 -7.74
CA GLY A 240 4.34 21.71 -8.27
C GLY A 240 3.16 21.54 -7.32
N PRO A 241 2.12 20.80 -7.75
CA PRO A 241 1.01 20.43 -6.89
C PRO A 241 1.51 19.76 -5.61
N ASP A 242 0.76 19.90 -4.51
CA ASP A 242 1.05 19.17 -3.27
C ASP A 242 1.26 17.69 -3.56
N PHE A 243 2.34 17.11 -3.03
CA PHE A 243 2.61 15.69 -3.16
C PHE A 243 1.57 14.91 -2.34
N THR A 244 0.65 14.27 -3.06
CA THR A 244 -0.44 13.49 -2.49
C THR A 244 -0.09 12.02 -2.51
N MET A 245 0.26 11.47 -1.35
CA MET A 245 0.19 10.01 -1.18
C MET A 245 -1.27 9.67 -0.93
N ARG A 246 -1.89 8.82 -1.76
CA ARG A 246 -3.23 8.29 -1.41
C ARG A 246 -3.09 7.32 -0.26
N ILE A 247 -4.02 7.40 0.67
CA ILE A 247 -3.92 6.75 1.97
C ILE A 247 -5.09 5.79 2.10
N GLY A 248 -4.81 4.55 2.49
CA GLY A 248 -5.83 3.53 2.71
C GLY A 248 -6.40 2.89 1.43
N ARG A 249 -5.93 3.28 0.24
CA ARG A 249 -6.20 2.57 -1.02
C ARG A 249 -5.01 1.71 -1.44
N TRP A 250 -5.22 0.85 -2.43
CA TRP A 250 -4.42 -0.33 -2.78
C TRP A 250 -2.99 -0.06 -3.24
N ASP A 251 -2.58 1.20 -3.26
CA ASP A 251 -1.48 1.71 -4.05
C ASP A 251 -0.21 1.83 -3.17
N ARG A 252 0.84 1.11 -3.57
CA ARG A 252 2.16 1.17 -2.92
C ARG A 252 2.91 2.40 -3.44
N TYR A 253 2.82 3.51 -2.71
CA TYR A 253 3.51 4.76 -3.06
C TYR A 253 4.94 4.88 -2.54
N CYS A 254 5.59 3.77 -2.18
CA CYS A 254 6.94 3.78 -1.64
C CYS A 254 7.73 2.57 -2.14
N SER A 255 8.89 2.82 -2.74
CA SER A 255 9.84 1.79 -3.20
C SER A 255 11.24 2.38 -3.31
N GLY A 256 12.26 1.65 -2.85
CA GLY A 256 13.67 2.04 -3.01
C GLY A 256 13.99 3.45 -2.51
N ASP A 257 13.54 3.78 -1.29
CA ASP A 257 13.67 5.10 -0.64
C ASP A 257 13.03 6.27 -1.39
N LYS A 258 12.17 5.98 -2.36
CA LYS A 258 11.40 6.98 -3.11
C LYS A 258 9.93 6.85 -2.79
N LEU A 259 9.27 8.00 -2.74
CA LEU A 259 7.84 8.12 -2.67
C LEU A 259 7.31 8.45 -4.06
N PHE A 260 6.15 7.89 -4.40
CA PHE A 260 5.52 8.03 -5.70
C PHE A 260 4.13 8.63 -5.56
N SER A 261 3.70 9.38 -6.55
CA SER A 261 2.32 9.85 -6.69
C SER A 261 2.04 10.09 -8.18
N PHE A 262 0.76 10.28 -8.53
CA PHE A 262 0.33 10.61 -9.88
C PHE A 262 -0.51 11.87 -9.86
N VAL A 263 -0.37 12.69 -10.90
CA VAL A 263 -1.25 13.83 -11.16
C VAL A 263 -1.79 13.72 -12.58
N ASP A 264 -3.11 13.81 -12.74
CA ASP A 264 -3.74 13.79 -14.05
C ASP A 264 -3.25 14.98 -14.89
N ALA A 265 -3.04 14.75 -16.20
CA ALA A 265 -2.51 15.76 -17.09
C ALA A 265 -3.36 17.05 -17.10
N ILE A 266 -4.68 16.92 -17.17
CA ILE A 266 -5.63 18.05 -17.08
C ILE A 266 -5.51 18.82 -15.75
N ILE A 267 -5.35 18.12 -14.62
CA ILE A 267 -5.20 18.74 -13.29
C ILE A 267 -3.89 19.51 -13.23
N LEU A 268 -2.79 18.91 -13.70
CA LEU A 268 -1.48 19.55 -13.71
C LEU A 268 -1.48 20.82 -14.58
N LYS A 269 -2.05 20.76 -15.79
CA LYS A 269 -2.16 21.93 -16.68
C LYS A 269 -2.94 23.06 -16.03
N LYS A 270 -4.08 22.75 -15.40
CA LYS A 270 -4.88 23.73 -14.68
C LYS A 270 -4.11 24.36 -13.51
N TYR A 271 -3.37 23.55 -12.75
CA TYR A 271 -2.55 24.04 -11.64
C TYR A 271 -1.46 25.01 -12.13
N VAL A 272 -0.70 24.64 -13.17
CA VAL A 272 0.40 25.46 -13.72
C VAL A 272 -0.10 26.79 -14.31
N ALA A 273 -1.31 26.83 -14.87
CA ALA A 273 -1.93 28.06 -15.35
C ALA A 273 -2.45 28.98 -14.20
N GLY A 274 -2.61 28.42 -13.00
CA GLY A 274 -3.19 29.07 -11.84
C GLY A 274 -2.26 30.01 -11.08
N GLU A 275 -2.85 30.80 -10.18
CA GLU A 275 -2.13 31.77 -9.35
C GLU A 275 -1.21 31.09 -8.31
N ASP A 276 -1.58 29.91 -7.80
CA ASP A 276 -0.74 29.18 -6.85
C ASP A 276 0.63 28.86 -7.44
N PHE A 277 0.68 28.36 -8.69
CA PHE A 277 1.93 28.09 -9.38
C PHE A 277 2.70 29.38 -9.70
N LYS A 278 2.03 30.41 -10.24
CA LYS A 278 2.68 31.69 -10.57
C LYS A 278 3.35 32.32 -9.35
N ASN A 279 2.63 32.35 -8.22
CA ASN A 279 3.07 32.99 -6.98
C ASN A 279 3.89 32.06 -6.07
N ALA A 280 4.07 30.78 -6.44
CA ALA A 280 4.88 29.83 -5.67
C ALA A 280 6.32 30.33 -5.52
N LYS A 281 6.72 30.54 -4.25
CA LYS A 281 8.12 30.75 -3.85
C LYS A 281 8.80 29.39 -3.77
N VAL A 282 9.76 29.16 -4.66
CA VAL A 282 10.44 27.87 -4.81
C VAL A 282 11.93 28.03 -4.55
N SER A 283 12.54 26.99 -3.98
CA SER A 283 13.99 26.95 -3.81
C SER A 283 14.74 26.59 -5.10
N ASP A 284 14.09 25.93 -6.06
CA ASP A 284 14.66 25.56 -7.36
C ASP A 284 13.83 26.13 -8.54
N PRO A 285 14.13 27.37 -9.00
CA PRO A 285 13.45 27.98 -10.14
C PRO A 285 13.65 27.23 -11.45
N LYS A 286 14.73 26.45 -11.59
CA LYS A 286 14.98 25.66 -12.80
C LYS A 286 13.96 24.52 -12.88
N LYS A 287 13.74 23.78 -11.79
CA LYS A 287 12.69 22.75 -11.71
C LYS A 287 11.29 23.30 -11.95
N LYS A 288 10.99 24.49 -11.42
CA LYS A 288 9.71 25.17 -11.69
C LYS A 288 9.50 25.41 -13.19
N ASN A 289 10.53 25.89 -13.89
CA ASN A 289 10.48 26.10 -15.33
C ASN A 289 10.38 24.79 -16.13
N GLU A 290 11.07 23.73 -15.69
CA GLU A 290 10.95 22.39 -16.29
C GLU A 290 9.54 21.81 -16.13
N LEU A 291 8.92 21.97 -14.95
CA LEU A 291 7.54 21.57 -14.71
C LEU A 291 6.55 22.32 -15.60
N LYS A 292 6.77 23.63 -15.79
CA LYS A 292 5.96 24.42 -16.73
C LYS A 292 6.08 23.88 -18.15
N LYS A 293 7.30 23.63 -18.64
CA LYS A 293 7.54 23.08 -19.98
C LYS A 293 6.86 21.72 -20.16
N LEU A 294 6.92 20.86 -19.14
CA LEU A 294 6.23 19.57 -19.15
C LEU A 294 4.72 19.79 -19.29
N ALA A 295 4.11 20.61 -18.44
CA ALA A 295 2.67 20.88 -18.48
C ALA A 295 2.21 21.51 -19.81
N ASP A 296 3.01 22.40 -20.39
CA ASP A 296 2.74 23.00 -21.70
C ASP A 296 2.77 21.95 -22.83
N SER A 297 3.59 20.90 -22.70
CA SER A 297 3.71 19.83 -23.71
C SER A 297 2.64 18.74 -23.67
N LEU A 298 1.90 18.62 -22.55
CA LEU A 298 0.87 17.60 -22.37
C LEU A 298 -0.45 17.98 -23.06
N ASN A 299 -1.18 16.98 -23.56
CA ASN A 299 -2.62 17.10 -23.81
C ASN A 299 -3.41 16.80 -22.53
N GLU A 300 -4.64 17.32 -22.41
CA GLU A 300 -5.49 17.06 -21.24
C GLU A 300 -5.87 15.58 -21.09
N THR A 301 -5.87 14.84 -22.21
CA THR A 301 -6.20 13.41 -22.28
C THR A 301 -4.97 12.50 -22.17
N ASP A 302 -3.77 13.06 -21.99
CA ASP A 302 -2.58 12.25 -21.79
C ASP A 302 -2.65 11.48 -20.46
N ASN A 303 -1.90 10.39 -20.37
CA ASN A 303 -1.79 9.60 -19.15
C ASN A 303 -1.28 10.47 -17.97
N PRO A 304 -1.61 10.09 -16.72
CA PRO A 304 -1.14 10.82 -15.54
C PRO A 304 0.39 10.92 -15.48
N VAL A 305 0.88 12.06 -14.98
CA VAL A 305 2.29 12.32 -14.77
C VAL A 305 2.74 11.68 -13.46
N LEU A 306 3.82 10.91 -13.50
CA LEU A 306 4.46 10.32 -12.33
C LEU A 306 5.28 11.38 -11.57
N ILE A 307 5.00 11.55 -10.29
CA ILE A 307 5.77 12.37 -9.35
C ILE A 307 6.63 11.45 -8.48
N ILE A 308 7.92 11.74 -8.41
CA ILE A 308 8.90 10.99 -7.61
C ILE A 308 9.53 11.94 -6.60
N VAL A 309 9.43 11.60 -5.31
CA VAL A 309 10.04 12.35 -4.21
C VAL A 309 11.06 11.46 -3.51
N THR A 310 12.25 12.02 -3.25
CA THR A 310 13.25 11.37 -2.41
C THR A 310 13.32 12.12 -1.08
N PRO A 311 12.84 11.53 0.04
CA PRO A 311 12.97 12.14 1.35
C PRO A 311 14.44 12.38 1.70
N LYS A 312 14.72 13.47 2.42
CA LYS A 312 16.09 13.82 2.82
C LYS A 312 16.65 12.79 3.80
N GLU A 313 17.86 12.29 3.51
CA GLU A 313 18.64 11.42 4.42
C GLU A 313 19.12 12.12 5.69
#